data_AF-A0A6H1PBS9-F1
#
_entry.id   AF-A0A6H1PBS9-F1
#
_cell.length_a   1.000
_cell.length_b   1.000
_cell.length_c   1.000
_cell.angle_alpha   90.00
_cell.angle_beta   90.00
_cell.angle_gamma   90.00
#
_symmetry.space_group_name_H-M   'P 1'
#
loop_
_entity.id
_entity.type
_entity.pdbx_description
1 polymer ?
#
loop_
_entity_poly.entity_id
_entity_poly.type
_entity_poly.pdbx_seq_one_letter_code
_entity_poly.pdbx_strand_id
1 'polypeptide(L)'
;MTVLENLPLSLFPQIITTERPDKLTSDISEGRIAILLDGSPHALILPSTLKMFLQASEDYYERFWLGVTLRAVRFFALLIALLLK
;
A
#
# COMPACT_ATOMS: atom_id res chain seq x y z
N MET A 1 2.37 -17.51 -2.20
CA MET A 1 1.92 -16.21 -1.67
C MET A 1 2.40 -16.00 -0.23
N THR A 2 2.04 -16.89 0.70
CA THR A 2 2.36 -16.81 2.14
C THR A 2 3.85 -16.85 2.51
N VAL A 3 4.72 -17.42 1.68
CA VAL A 3 6.17 -17.52 2.00
C VAL A 3 6.90 -16.18 1.89
N LEU A 4 6.46 -15.27 1.01
CA LEU A 4 7.09 -13.94 0.85
C LEU A 4 6.59 -12.91 1.88
N GLU A 5 5.44 -13.15 2.50
CA GLU A 5 4.80 -12.22 3.43
C GLU A 5 5.31 -12.36 4.87
N ASN A 6 5.86 -13.52 5.22
CA ASN A 6 6.31 -13.83 6.57
C ASN A 6 7.72 -13.28 6.87
N LEU A 7 7.85 -11.96 7.02
CA LEU A 7 8.93 -11.37 7.80
C LEU A 7 8.43 -11.06 9.22
N PRO A 8 8.74 -11.88 10.24
CA PRO A 8 8.21 -11.71 11.60
C PRO A 8 8.63 -10.39 12.28
N LEU A 9 9.68 -9.72 11.76
CA LEU A 9 10.22 -8.47 12.29
C LEU A 9 9.69 -7.21 11.58
N SER A 10 8.84 -7.32 10.56
CA SER A 10 8.35 -6.14 9.84
C SER A 10 7.11 -5.54 10.50
N LEU A 11 7.17 -4.24 10.80
CA LEU A 11 6.06 -3.48 11.39
C LEU A 11 4.92 -3.22 10.40
N PHE A 12 5.19 -3.31 9.10
CA PHE A 12 4.23 -3.10 8.02
C PHE A 12 4.39 -4.20 6.94
N PRO A 13 3.34 -4.52 6.16
CA PRO A 13 3.42 -5.50 5.10
C PRO A 13 4.41 -5.02 4.06
N GLN A 14 5.42 -5.82 3.68
CA GLN A 14 6.44 -5.43 2.69
C GLN A 14 5.97 -5.55 1.23
N ILE A 15 4.85 -6.25 1.03
CA ILE A 15 4.30 -6.57 -0.28
C ILE A 15 2.85 -6.10 -0.30
N ILE A 16 2.46 -5.41 -1.37
CA ILE A 16 1.08 -4.98 -1.61
C ILE A 16 0.57 -5.72 -2.83
N THR A 17 -0.62 -6.31 -2.72
CA THR A 17 -1.34 -6.90 -3.86
C THR A 17 -2.25 -5.85 -4.49
N THR A 18 -2.26 -5.79 -5.81
CA THR A 18 -3.23 -4.98 -6.56
C THR A 18 -3.73 -5.77 -7.77
N GLU A 19 -5.03 -5.70 -8.02
CA GLU A 19 -5.65 -6.12 -9.29
C GLU A 19 -5.81 -4.93 -10.26
N ARG A 20 -5.65 -3.71 -9.74
CA ARG A 20 -5.86 -2.46 -10.45
C ARG A 20 -4.61 -2.07 -11.26
N PRO A 21 -4.67 -2.03 -12.60
CA PRO A 21 -3.51 -1.76 -13.46
C PRO A 21 -3.10 -0.27 -13.45
N ASP A 22 -4.03 0.64 -13.17
CA ASP A 22 -3.77 2.07 -12.98
C ASP A 22 -2.87 2.32 -11.76
N LYS A 23 -3.16 1.65 -10.64
CA LYS A 23 -2.32 1.71 -9.45
C LYS A 23 -0.94 1.11 -9.70
N LEU A 24 -0.88 -0.02 -10.41
CA LEU A 24 0.38 -0.68 -10.76
C LEU A 24 1.30 0.23 -11.56
N THR A 25 0.78 0.90 -12.59
CA THR A 25 1.58 1.79 -13.45
C THR A 25 2.05 3.03 -12.71
N SER A 26 1.23 3.59 -11.82
CA SER A 26 1.64 4.67 -10.92
C SER A 26 2.78 4.24 -9.99
N ASP A 27 2.66 3.05 -9.39
CA ASP A 27 3.67 2.51 -8.48
C ASP A 27 5.00 2.22 -9.20
N ILE A 28 4.95 1.68 -10.42
CA ILE A 28 6.14 1.50 -11.27
C ILE A 28 6.76 2.85 -11.64
N SER A 29 5.95 3.86 -11.95
CA SER A 29 6.43 5.21 -12.25
C SER A 29 7.09 5.89 -11.05
N GLU A 30 6.74 5.52 -9.82
CA GLU A 30 7.43 5.95 -8.60
C GLU A 30 8.74 5.18 -8.34
N GLY A 31 9.11 4.24 -9.22
CA GLY A 31 10.34 3.45 -9.14
C GLY A 31 10.19 2.13 -8.37
N ARG A 32 8.97 1.62 -8.20
CA ARG A 32 8.72 0.33 -7.52
C ARG A 32 8.79 -0.85 -8.49
N ILE A 33 8.98 -2.03 -7.92
CA ILE A 33 9.03 -3.30 -8.64
C ILE A 33 7.64 -3.95 -8.57
N ALA A 34 7.12 -4.34 -9.74
CA ALA A 34 5.90 -5.12 -9.89
C ALA A 34 6.24 -6.55 -10.33
N ILE A 35 5.68 -7.54 -9.66
CA ILE A 35 5.76 -8.95 -10.04
C ILE A 35 4.36 -9.40 -10.47
N LEU A 36 4.27 -9.85 -11.72
CA LEU A 36 3.07 -10.44 -12.30
C LEU A 36 3.22 -11.96 -12.27
N LEU A 37 2.23 -12.66 -11.73
CA LEU A 37 2.19 -14.11 -11.69
C LEU A 37 1.29 -14.62 -12.82
N ASP A 38 1.80 -15.53 -13.62
CA ASP A 38 1.01 -16.20 -14.66
C ASP A 38 -0.16 -16.97 -14.02
N GLY A 39 -1.37 -16.74 -14.52
CA GLY A 39 -2.61 -17.32 -13.98
C GLY A 39 -3.26 -16.60 -12.79
N SER A 40 -2.71 -15.47 -12.31
CA SER A 40 -3.35 -14.64 -11.27
C SER A 40 -3.68 -13.25 -11.80
N PRO A 41 -4.89 -12.72 -11.55
CA PRO A 41 -5.21 -11.32 -11.88
C PRO A 41 -4.55 -10.31 -10.93
N HIS A 42 -3.80 -10.78 -9.93
CA HIS A 42 -3.13 -9.92 -8.94
C HIS A 42 -1.66 -9.73 -9.29
N ALA A 43 -1.23 -8.48 -9.26
CA ALA A 43 0.16 -8.09 -9.27
C ALA A 43 0.66 -7.81 -7.83
N LEU A 44 1.92 -8.14 -7.57
CA LEU A 44 2.60 -7.90 -6.30
C LEU A 44 3.54 -6.69 -6.46
N ILE A 45 3.42 -5.71 -5.58
CA ILE A 45 4.25 -4.49 -5.59
C ILE A 45 5.18 -4.50 -4.39
N LEU A 46 6.46 -4.22 -4.65
CA LEU A 46 7.53 -4.17 -3.66
C LEU A 46 8.66 -3.20 -4.07
N PRO A 47 9.44 -2.64 -3.12
CA PRO A 47 9.16 -2.65 -1.69
C PRO A 47 7.98 -1.73 -1.37
N SER A 48 7.08 -2.18 -0.50
CA SER A 48 6.07 -1.28 0.05
C SER A 48 6.74 -0.26 0.98
N THR A 49 6.14 0.92 1.06
CA THR A 49 6.57 1.97 2.00
C THR A 49 5.39 2.44 2.84
N LEU A 50 5.66 2.99 4.02
CA LEU A 50 4.62 3.51 4.91
C LEU A 50 3.70 4.54 4.20
N LYS A 51 4.26 5.33 3.28
CA LYS A 51 3.52 6.29 2.45
C LYS A 51 2.38 5.64 1.64
N MET A 52 2.58 4.41 1.13
CA MET A 52 1.57 3.67 0.36
C MET A 52 0.34 3.28 1.18
N PHE A 53 0.48 3.17 2.51
CA PHE A 53 -0.63 2.88 3.40
C PHE A 53 -1.35 4.15 3.87
N LEU A 54 -0.65 5.29 3.87
CA LEU A 54 -1.23 6.58 4.24
C LEU A 54 -1.94 7.26 3.06
N GLN A 55 -1.55 6.97 1.82
CA GLN A 55 -2.13 7.52 0.61
C GLN A 55 -2.96 6.47 -0.13
N ALA A 56 -4.26 6.72 -0.28
CA ALA A 56 -5.09 5.93 -1.17
C ALA A 56 -5.08 6.54 -2.57
N SER A 57 -5.21 5.70 -3.60
CA SER A 57 -5.33 6.16 -5.00
C SER A 57 -6.55 7.07 -5.21
N GLU A 58 -7.56 6.96 -4.34
CA GLU A 58 -8.78 7.79 -4.32
C GLU A 58 -8.51 9.21 -3.80
N ASP A 59 -7.50 9.40 -2.94
CA ASP A 59 -7.20 10.72 -2.36
C ASP A 59 -6.72 11.73 -3.41
N TYR A 60 -6.30 11.27 -4.60
CA TYR A 60 -5.91 12.14 -5.72
C TYR A 60 -7.10 12.88 -6.34
N TYR A 61 -8.31 12.36 -6.18
CA TYR A 61 -9.53 12.95 -6.74
C TYR A 61 -10.30 13.81 -5.72
N GLU A 62 -9.87 13.79 -4.46
CA GLU A 62 -10.56 14.47 -3.36
C GLU A 62 -10.12 15.92 -3.16
N ARG A 63 -11.00 16.72 -2.56
CA ARG A 63 -10.68 18.10 -2.17
C ARG A 63 -9.55 18.10 -1.13
N PHE A 64 -8.60 19.03 -1.29
CA PHE A 64 -7.41 19.14 -0.42
C PHE A 64 -7.70 19.01 1.07
N TRP A 65 -8.74 19.70 1.57
CA TRP A 65 -9.13 19.65 2.98
C TRP A 65 -9.60 18.27 3.43
N LEU A 66 -10.40 17.57 2.61
CA LEU A 66 -10.84 16.20 2.91
C LEU A 66 -9.67 15.22 2.89
N GLY A 67 -8.75 15.35 1.93
CA GLY A 67 -7.56 14.52 1.84
C GLY A 67 -6.60 14.68 3.03
N VAL A 68 -6.47 15.88 3.61
CA VAL A 68 -5.68 16.08 4.85
C VAL A 68 -6.36 15.41 6.04
N THR A 69 -7.68 15.55 6.20
CA THR A 69 -8.42 14.91 7.29
C THR A 69 -8.34 13.39 7.22
N LEU A 70 -8.53 12.79 6.02
CA LEU A 70 -8.42 11.35 5.83
C LEU A 70 -7.01 10.83 6.12
N ARG A 71 -5.97 11.55 5.69
CA ARG A 71 -4.57 11.20 6.02
C ARG A 71 -4.31 11.22 7.52
N ALA A 72 -4.86 12.19 8.26
CA ALA A 72 -4.75 12.24 9.71
C ALA A 72 -5.43 11.03 10.36
N VAL A 73 -6.64 10.66 9.94
CA VAL A 73 -7.35 9.48 10.46
C VAL A 73 -6.55 8.19 10.20
N ARG A 74 -5.99 8.01 8.99
CA ARG A 74 -5.15 6.84 8.68
C ARG A 74 -3.89 6.78 9.52
N PHE A 75 -3.28 7.92 9.83
CA PHE A 75 -2.14 7.99 10.74
C PHE A 75 -2.50 7.53 12.16
N PHE A 76 -3.63 8.01 12.71
CA PHE A 76 -4.12 7.55 14.02
C PHE A 76 -4.49 6.06 14.01
N ALA A 77 -5.13 5.58 12.94
CA ALA A 77 -5.44 4.15 12.79
C ALA A 77 -4.18 3.28 12.76
N LEU A 78 -3.13 3.73 12.07
CA LEU A 78 -1.83 3.05 12.06
C LEU A 78 -1.18 3.03 13.45
N LEU A 79 -1.29 4.13 14.20
CA LEU A 79 -0.77 4.23 15.56
C LEU A 79 -1.51 3.29 16.53
N ILE A 80 -2.84 3.21 16.42
CA ILE A 80 -3.66 2.27 17.18
C ILE A 80 -3.31 0.83 16.80
N ALA A 81 -3.19 0.53 15.51
CA ALA A 81 -2.81 -0.81 15.04
C ALA A 81 -1.42 -1.23 15.54
N LEU A 82 -0.48 -0.29 15.63
CA LEU A 82 0.85 -0.55 16.18
C LEU A 82 0.81 -0.82 17.69
N LEU A 83 -0.05 -0.13 18.46
CA LEU A 83 -0.23 -0.39 19.89
C LEU A 83 -0.99 -1.69 20.19
N LEU A 84 -1.89 -2.10 19.28
CA LEU A 84 -2.71 -3.31 19.43
C LEU A 84 -1.94 -4.60 19.08
N LYS A 85 -0.88 -4.48 18.26
CA LYS A 85 -0.01 -5.58 17.85
C LYS A 85 0.96 -5.97 18.95
#